data_AF-A0A951S769-F1
#
_entry.id   AF-A0A951S769-F1
#
_cell.length_a   1.000
_cell.length_b   1.000
_cell.length_c   1.000
_cell.angle_alpha   90.00
_cell.angle_beta   90.00
_cell.angle_gamma   90.00
#
_symmetry.space_group_name_H-M   'P 1'
#
loop_
_entity.id
_entity.type
_entity.pdbx_description
1 polymer ?
#
loop_
_entity_poly.entity_id
_entity_poly.type
_entity_poly.pdbx_seq_one_letter_code
_entity_poly.pdbx_strand_id
1 'polypeptide(L)'
;MMEVLTVESITLEELFDKQQTLTIPEYQRPYVWTPKEINKLIAQLKQHQERTGEKPLFYLGSIVLYKNKQNDLEIIDGQQRLTTLQILSIIKSNTDFGIKYSHPITLKNIKANYNHFSSNSFENIELDKINVTIIVVESEDLAYSFFETLNTGGKRLSGTDILKAHHLRSITKIAELNKYASNWEDNQKNLEAVNKLLIKARRIDYLKPKNIPDKFAGSEDWKKVLTEDFAENIGKEKLDIGYSLVEIEENTHRIVSDKYSIRQPLNEGKNYINYLMSFSNAYNTIFETNNREDFYSKFNNKMIDQIDGT
;
A
#
# COMPACT_ATOMS: atom_id res chain seq x y z
N MET A 1 -20.27 -12.21 13.76
CA MET A 1 -19.47 -13.39 14.16
C MET A 1 -18.21 -13.38 13.30
N MET A 2 -17.03 -13.58 13.90
CA MET A 2 -15.77 -13.71 13.16
C MET A 2 -15.78 -15.03 12.41
N GLU A 3 -15.72 -15.00 11.08
CA GLU A 3 -15.53 -16.22 10.27
C GLU A 3 -14.07 -16.27 9.79
N VAL A 4 -13.16 -16.52 10.75
CA VAL A 4 -11.87 -17.13 10.42
C VAL A 4 -12.18 -18.58 10.05
N LEU A 5 -11.90 -18.97 8.82
CA LEU A 5 -12.22 -20.31 8.33
C LEU A 5 -11.30 -21.37 8.95
N THR A 6 -10.00 -21.12 8.83
CA THR A 6 -8.97 -22.10 9.18
C THR A 6 -7.73 -21.38 9.70
N VAL A 7 -7.17 -21.93 10.76
CA VAL A 7 -5.83 -21.61 11.26
C VAL A 7 -5.08 -22.92 11.37
N GLU A 8 -4.12 -23.12 10.50
CA GLU A 8 -3.38 -24.39 10.40
C GLU A 8 -1.88 -24.11 10.31
N SER A 9 -1.08 -24.95 10.98
CA SER A 9 0.37 -24.97 10.78
C SER A 9 0.70 -26.06 9.78
N ILE A 10 1.22 -25.66 8.63
CA ILE A 10 1.56 -26.56 7.50
C ILE A 10 2.98 -26.28 7.02
N THR A 11 3.54 -27.20 6.25
CA THR A 11 4.81 -26.95 5.55
C THR A 11 4.59 -26.09 4.31
N LEU A 12 5.64 -25.48 3.77
CA LEU A 12 5.55 -24.79 2.48
C LEU A 12 5.28 -25.76 1.34
N GLU A 13 5.80 -26.99 1.42
CA GLU A 13 5.49 -28.05 0.46
C GLU A 13 3.97 -28.30 0.42
N GLU A 14 3.35 -28.52 1.58
CA GLU A 14 1.89 -28.70 1.69
C GLU A 14 1.09 -27.48 1.22
N LEU A 15 1.59 -26.27 1.42
CA LEU A 15 0.94 -25.05 0.92
C LEU A 15 0.88 -25.03 -0.61
N PHE A 16 1.97 -25.39 -1.28
CA PHE A 16 2.10 -25.27 -2.73
C PHE A 16 1.63 -26.53 -3.49
N ASP A 17 1.59 -27.69 -2.84
CA ASP A 17 1.04 -28.93 -3.41
C ASP A 17 -0.47 -28.89 -3.61
N LYS A 18 -1.18 -27.96 -2.97
CA LYS A 18 -2.64 -27.79 -3.09
C LYS A 18 -3.11 -27.37 -4.50
N GLN A 19 -2.19 -27.14 -5.46
CA GLN A 19 -2.47 -26.71 -6.85
C GLN A 19 -3.39 -25.48 -6.96
N GLN A 20 -3.44 -24.67 -5.90
CA GLN A 20 -4.22 -23.44 -5.88
C GLN A 20 -3.36 -22.27 -6.34
N THR A 21 -3.90 -21.46 -7.25
CA THR A 21 -3.24 -20.22 -7.66
C THR A 21 -3.32 -19.21 -6.53
N LEU A 22 -2.17 -18.70 -6.10
CA LEU A 22 -2.07 -17.58 -5.17
C LEU A 22 -1.89 -16.28 -5.96
N THR A 23 -2.58 -15.23 -5.56
CA THR A 23 -2.49 -13.91 -6.20
C THR A 23 -2.10 -12.85 -5.17
N ILE A 24 -1.39 -11.80 -5.61
CA ILE A 24 -1.08 -10.65 -4.77
C ILE A 24 -1.94 -9.47 -5.24
N PRO A 25 -2.88 -8.99 -4.43
CA PRO A 25 -3.72 -7.85 -4.80
C PRO A 25 -2.93 -6.55 -5.01
N GLU A 26 -3.36 -5.71 -5.95
CA GLU A 26 -2.69 -4.43 -6.29
C GLU A 26 -2.71 -3.39 -5.16
N TYR A 27 -3.65 -3.54 -4.22
CA TYR A 27 -3.72 -2.69 -3.04
C TYR A 27 -2.63 -2.99 -2.01
N GLN A 28 -1.91 -4.11 -2.17
CA GLN A 28 -0.72 -4.43 -1.38
C GLN A 28 0.44 -3.47 -1.72
N ARG A 29 1.42 -3.40 -0.80
CA ARG A 29 2.73 -2.83 -1.13
C ARG A 29 3.42 -3.72 -2.15
N PRO A 30 4.07 -3.21 -3.21
CA PRO A 30 4.82 -4.05 -4.13
C PRO A 30 5.97 -4.82 -3.44
N TYR A 31 6.51 -5.83 -4.10
CA TYR A 31 7.72 -6.52 -3.66
C TYR A 31 8.91 -5.56 -3.70
N VAL A 32 9.58 -5.36 -2.57
CA VAL A 32 10.65 -4.35 -2.40
C VAL A 32 11.87 -4.87 -1.67
N TRP A 33 11.93 -6.16 -1.33
CA TRP A 33 13.14 -6.73 -0.73
C TRP A 33 14.31 -6.60 -1.70
N THR A 34 15.43 -6.13 -1.18
CA THR A 34 16.70 -5.99 -1.89
C THR A 34 17.57 -7.21 -1.61
N PRO A 35 18.73 -7.37 -2.28
CA PRO A 35 19.67 -8.43 -1.96
C PRO A 35 20.08 -8.48 -0.48
N LYS A 36 20.01 -7.36 0.25
CA LYS A 36 20.30 -7.32 1.69
C LYS A 36 19.31 -8.15 2.50
N GLU A 37 18.00 -7.94 2.31
CA GLU A 37 16.97 -8.70 3.02
C GLU A 37 16.99 -10.18 2.61
N ILE A 38 17.21 -10.45 1.32
CA ILE A 38 17.27 -11.82 0.80
C ILE A 38 18.46 -12.59 1.41
N ASN A 39 19.66 -11.99 1.43
CA ASN A 39 20.82 -12.61 2.05
C ASN A 39 20.61 -12.87 3.55
N LYS A 40 19.87 -11.98 4.24
CA LYS A 40 19.50 -12.22 5.64
C LYS A 40 18.61 -13.46 5.78
N LEU A 41 17.60 -13.63 4.92
CA LEU A 41 16.76 -14.82 4.91
C LEU A 41 17.57 -16.09 4.60
N ILE A 42 18.43 -16.05 3.58
CA ILE A 42 19.31 -17.18 3.22
C ILE A 42 20.20 -17.57 4.41
N ALA A 43 20.82 -16.59 5.08
CA ALA A 43 21.65 -16.85 6.26
C ALA A 43 20.85 -17.48 7.41
N GLN A 44 19.59 -17.07 7.62
CA GLN A 44 18.72 -17.66 8.64
C GLN A 44 18.35 -19.12 8.31
N LEU A 45 18.03 -19.41 7.04
CA LEU A 45 17.75 -20.77 6.58
C LEU A 45 18.97 -21.67 6.76
N LYS A 46 20.14 -21.20 6.31
CA LYS A 46 21.41 -21.91 6.47
C LYS A 46 21.74 -22.19 7.94
N GLN A 47 21.64 -21.17 8.79
CA GLN A 47 21.88 -21.32 10.24
C GLN A 47 20.93 -22.37 10.85
N HIS A 48 19.70 -22.48 10.36
CA HIS A 48 18.77 -23.50 10.82
C HIS A 48 19.10 -24.89 10.27
N GLN A 49 19.59 -24.99 9.03
CA GLN A 49 20.05 -26.25 8.42
C GLN A 49 21.26 -26.82 9.18
N GLU A 50 22.22 -25.98 9.58
CA GLU A 50 23.45 -26.37 10.29
C GLU A 50 23.24 -26.82 11.75
N ARG A 51 22.05 -26.60 12.34
CA ARG A 51 21.76 -27.06 13.71
C ARG A 51 21.73 -28.59 13.79
N THR A 52 22.43 -29.14 14.78
CA THR A 52 22.49 -30.57 15.08
C THR A 52 21.43 -30.98 16.12
N GLY A 53 20.91 -32.21 16.01
CA GLY A 53 19.90 -32.78 16.93
C GLY A 53 18.46 -32.79 16.38
N GLU A 54 17.49 -33.21 17.20
CA GLU A 54 16.06 -33.04 16.89
C GLU A 54 15.73 -31.55 16.85
N LYS A 55 15.45 -31.03 15.66
CA LYS A 55 15.11 -29.62 15.45
C LYS A 55 13.65 -29.49 15.00
N PRO A 56 12.90 -28.51 15.55
CA PRO A 56 11.63 -28.13 14.97
C PRO A 56 11.86 -27.56 13.57
N LEU A 57 10.82 -27.57 12.73
CA LEU A 57 10.85 -26.95 11.40
C LEU A 57 11.18 -25.44 11.50
N PHE A 58 11.72 -24.88 10.41
CA PHE A 58 12.01 -23.45 10.32
C PHE A 58 10.73 -22.64 10.23
N TYR A 59 10.40 -21.89 11.28
CA TYR A 59 9.20 -21.06 11.30
C TYR A 59 9.40 -19.78 10.52
N LEU A 60 8.80 -19.73 9.33
CA LEU A 60 8.83 -18.56 8.45
C LEU A 60 7.88 -17.47 8.94
N GLY A 61 6.84 -17.83 9.71
CA GLY A 61 5.82 -16.93 10.26
C GLY A 61 4.42 -17.24 9.77
N SER A 62 3.50 -16.29 9.95
CA SER A 62 2.13 -16.37 9.44
C SER A 62 2.02 -15.92 7.98
N ILE A 63 1.10 -16.54 7.26
CA ILE A 63 0.60 -16.10 5.95
C ILE A 63 -0.91 -15.95 6.09
N VAL A 64 -1.41 -14.77 5.75
CA VAL A 64 -2.85 -14.52 5.73
C VAL A 64 -3.33 -14.59 4.30
N LEU A 65 -4.36 -15.39 4.08
CA LEU A 65 -5.00 -15.58 2.78
C LEU A 65 -6.45 -15.12 2.87
N TYR A 66 -6.86 -14.29 1.92
CA TYR A 66 -8.26 -13.98 1.69
C TYR A 66 -8.78 -14.89 0.59
N LYS A 67 -9.86 -15.61 0.89
CA LYS A 67 -10.55 -16.43 -0.08
C LYS A 67 -11.70 -15.64 -0.67
N ASN A 68 -11.58 -15.26 -1.94
CA ASN A 68 -12.61 -14.48 -2.60
C ASN A 68 -13.80 -15.37 -3.02
N LYS A 69 -14.85 -14.74 -3.55
CA LYS A 69 -16.09 -15.44 -3.95
C LYS A 69 -15.89 -16.43 -5.10
N GLN A 70 -14.80 -16.30 -5.85
CA GLN A 70 -14.41 -17.16 -6.95
C GLN A 70 -13.56 -18.36 -6.48
N ASN A 71 -13.33 -18.49 -5.17
CA ASN A 71 -12.40 -19.44 -4.54
C ASN A 71 -10.92 -19.20 -4.90
N ASP A 72 -10.57 -18.03 -5.43
CA ASP A 72 -9.16 -17.66 -5.56
C ASP A 72 -8.63 -17.22 -4.20
N LEU A 73 -7.35 -17.48 -3.97
CA LEU A 73 -6.65 -17.09 -2.75
C LEU A 73 -5.75 -15.88 -3.02
N GLU A 74 -5.99 -14.84 -2.24
CA GLU A 74 -5.25 -13.58 -2.27
C GLU A 74 -4.33 -13.52 -1.04
N ILE A 75 -3.03 -13.31 -1.27
CA ILE A 75 -2.06 -13.16 -0.19
C ILE A 75 -2.23 -11.77 0.41
N ILE A 76 -2.61 -11.72 1.68
CA ILE A 76 -2.82 -10.48 2.45
C ILE A 76 -1.58 -10.12 3.28
N ASP A 77 -0.88 -11.13 3.81
CA ASP A 77 0.38 -10.96 4.52
C ASP A 77 1.35 -12.10 4.19
N GLY A 78 2.66 -11.83 4.31
CA GLY A 78 3.71 -12.77 3.99
C GLY A 78 4.25 -12.68 2.56
N GLN A 79 3.67 -11.82 1.71
CA GLN A 79 4.04 -11.69 0.29
C GLN A 79 5.54 -11.51 0.04
N GLN A 80 6.27 -10.72 0.84
CA GLN A 80 7.69 -10.47 0.60
C GLN A 80 8.55 -11.73 0.82
N ARG A 81 8.20 -12.53 1.83
CA ARG A 81 8.88 -13.79 2.17
C ARG A 81 8.57 -14.85 1.11
N LEU A 82 7.29 -15.01 0.77
CA LEU A 82 6.85 -15.98 -0.24
C LEU A 82 7.43 -15.69 -1.62
N THR A 83 7.41 -14.42 -2.05
CA THR A 83 8.00 -14.00 -3.34
C THR A 83 9.50 -14.28 -3.37
N THR A 84 10.21 -14.02 -2.27
CA THR A 84 11.65 -14.30 -2.19
C THR A 84 11.93 -15.79 -2.26
N LEU A 85 11.18 -16.62 -1.54
CA LEU A 85 11.32 -18.07 -1.59
C LEU A 85 11.01 -18.61 -2.99
N GLN A 86 9.97 -18.08 -3.66
CA GLN A 86 9.68 -18.41 -5.05
C GLN A 86 10.88 -18.17 -5.96
N ILE A 87 11.51 -17.00 -5.87
CA ILE A 87 12.69 -16.65 -6.68
C ILE A 87 13.81 -17.66 -6.42
N LEU A 88 14.12 -17.93 -5.15
CA LEU A 88 15.23 -18.80 -4.78
C LEU A 88 14.98 -20.27 -5.18
N SER A 89 13.75 -20.75 -5.05
CA SER A 89 13.35 -22.11 -5.46
C SER A 89 13.36 -22.28 -6.98
N ILE A 90 12.96 -21.27 -7.76
CA ILE A 90 13.13 -21.30 -9.23
C ILE A 90 14.62 -21.40 -9.58
N ILE A 91 15.48 -20.62 -8.92
CA ILE A 91 16.93 -20.64 -9.20
C ILE A 91 17.57 -21.99 -8.86
N LYS A 92 17.17 -22.65 -7.76
CA LYS A 92 17.84 -23.87 -7.28
C LYS A 92 17.23 -25.17 -7.77
N SER A 93 15.91 -25.26 -7.79
CA SER A 93 15.18 -26.49 -8.08
C SER A 93 14.23 -26.37 -9.27
N ASN A 94 14.19 -25.21 -9.94
CA ASN A 94 13.25 -24.90 -11.02
C ASN A 94 11.78 -25.13 -10.60
N THR A 95 11.48 -24.91 -9.31
CA THR A 95 10.15 -25.11 -8.74
C THR A 95 9.38 -23.80 -8.75
N ASP A 96 8.26 -23.77 -9.48
CA ASP A 96 7.29 -22.67 -9.46
C ASP A 96 6.18 -22.97 -8.44
N PHE A 97 5.84 -22.01 -7.58
CA PHE A 97 4.78 -22.14 -6.58
C PHE A 97 3.43 -21.63 -7.08
N GLY A 98 3.37 -21.11 -8.32
CA GLY A 98 2.11 -20.65 -8.91
C GLY A 98 1.61 -19.32 -8.34
N ILE A 99 2.50 -18.50 -7.76
CA ILE A 99 2.16 -17.15 -7.30
C ILE A 99 2.10 -16.22 -8.51
N LYS A 100 0.94 -15.59 -8.74
CA LYS A 100 0.74 -14.63 -9.82
C LYS A 100 1.06 -13.20 -9.36
N TYR A 101 1.88 -12.53 -10.17
CA TYR A 101 2.30 -11.14 -9.97
C TYR A 101 1.81 -10.27 -11.13
N SER A 102 1.14 -9.17 -10.83
CA SER A 102 0.66 -8.20 -11.82
C SER A 102 1.33 -6.83 -11.70
N HIS A 103 1.78 -6.46 -10.50
CA HIS A 103 2.31 -5.12 -10.24
C HIS A 103 3.67 -4.87 -10.93
N PRO A 104 3.85 -3.77 -11.71
CA PRO A 104 5.08 -3.50 -12.46
C PRO A 104 6.36 -3.43 -11.62
N ILE A 105 6.32 -2.72 -10.48
CA ILE A 105 7.45 -2.62 -9.54
C ILE A 105 7.85 -4.00 -9.00
N THR A 106 6.87 -4.82 -8.62
CA THR A 106 7.10 -6.21 -8.18
C THR A 106 7.82 -7.00 -9.26
N LEU A 107 7.32 -6.98 -10.49
CA LEU A 107 7.94 -7.70 -11.63
C LEU A 107 9.38 -7.23 -11.90
N LYS A 108 9.62 -5.90 -11.85
CA LYS A 108 10.96 -5.31 -11.99
C LYS A 108 11.91 -5.81 -10.89
N ASN A 109 11.47 -5.81 -9.64
CA ASN A 109 12.29 -6.20 -8.50
C ASN A 109 12.53 -7.72 -8.45
N ILE A 110 11.53 -8.53 -8.79
CA ILE A 110 11.68 -9.98 -8.99
C ILE A 110 12.77 -10.25 -10.04
N LYS A 111 12.69 -9.60 -11.21
CA LYS A 111 13.69 -9.77 -12.27
C LYS A 111 15.09 -9.33 -11.84
N ALA A 112 15.20 -8.21 -11.14
CA ALA A 112 16.48 -7.72 -10.64
C ALA A 112 17.11 -8.69 -9.63
N ASN A 113 16.32 -9.19 -8.67
CA ASN A 113 16.79 -10.14 -7.67
C ASN A 113 17.09 -11.51 -8.28
N TYR A 114 16.26 -12.00 -9.21
CA TYR A 114 16.54 -13.23 -9.96
C TYR A 114 17.93 -13.14 -10.60
N ASN A 115 18.18 -12.12 -11.41
CA ASN A 115 19.48 -11.93 -12.06
C ASN A 115 20.65 -11.81 -11.08
N HIS A 116 20.44 -11.17 -9.92
CA HIS A 116 21.47 -11.03 -8.89
C HIS A 116 21.83 -12.38 -8.25
N PHE A 117 20.85 -13.25 -8.00
CA PHE A 117 21.05 -14.53 -7.31
C PHE A 117 21.24 -15.72 -8.26
N SER A 118 20.99 -15.58 -9.56
CA SER A 118 21.19 -16.66 -10.54
C SER A 118 22.63 -17.17 -10.58
N SER A 119 23.61 -16.31 -10.31
CA SER A 119 25.04 -16.67 -10.27
C SER A 119 25.52 -17.07 -8.87
N ASN A 120 24.68 -16.96 -7.84
CA ASN A 120 25.09 -17.16 -6.45
C ASN A 120 24.97 -18.63 -6.04
N SER A 121 26.00 -19.12 -5.36
CA SER A 121 25.95 -20.41 -4.66
C SER A 121 25.29 -20.23 -3.29
N PHE A 122 24.10 -20.78 -3.15
CA PHE A 122 23.41 -21.00 -1.88
C PHE A 122 22.84 -22.42 -1.87
N GLU A 123 22.61 -22.94 -0.67
CA GLU A 123 22.10 -24.29 -0.42
C GLU A 123 20.66 -24.44 -0.94
N ASN A 124 20.23 -25.68 -1.17
CA ASN A 124 18.87 -25.94 -1.62
C ASN A 124 17.87 -25.58 -0.51
N ILE A 125 16.71 -25.07 -0.91
CA ILE A 125 15.63 -24.73 0.02
C ILE A 125 14.73 -25.96 0.16
N GLU A 126 14.81 -26.62 1.31
CA GLU A 126 13.96 -27.75 1.69
C GLU A 126 12.59 -27.24 2.17
N LEU A 127 11.59 -27.27 1.29
CA LEU A 127 10.24 -26.71 1.57
C LEU A 127 9.48 -27.51 2.64
N ASP A 128 9.74 -28.81 2.73
CA ASP A 128 9.24 -29.72 3.76
C ASP A 128 9.82 -29.39 5.15
N LYS A 129 10.94 -28.66 5.21
CA LYS A 129 11.60 -28.20 6.44
C LYS A 129 11.17 -26.81 6.90
N ILE A 130 10.33 -26.12 6.14
CA ILE A 130 9.86 -24.77 6.46
C ILE A 130 8.38 -24.83 6.81
N ASN A 131 8.02 -24.38 8.02
CA ASN A 131 6.63 -24.31 8.46
C ASN A 131 6.10 -22.86 8.49
N VAL A 132 4.81 -22.76 8.22
CA VAL A 132 4.04 -21.52 8.21
C VAL A 132 2.72 -21.72 8.92
N THR A 133 2.22 -20.65 9.54
CA THR A 133 0.83 -20.62 10.04
C THR A 133 -0.04 -19.97 8.97
N ILE A 134 -0.95 -20.73 8.38
CA ILE A 134 -1.92 -20.22 7.43
C ILE A 134 -3.15 -19.76 8.18
N ILE A 135 -3.60 -18.55 7.87
CA ILE A 135 -4.88 -18.00 8.34
C ILE A 135 -5.71 -17.70 7.10
N VAL A 136 -6.81 -18.42 6.92
CA VAL A 136 -7.74 -18.16 5.80
C VAL A 136 -8.97 -17.42 6.30
N VAL A 137 -9.31 -16.34 5.61
CA VAL A 137 -10.50 -15.52 5.89
C VAL A 137 -11.38 -15.41 4.65
N GLU A 138 -12.70 -15.44 4.83
CA GLU A 138 -13.70 -15.23 3.76
C GLU A 138 -14.30 -13.82 3.79
N SER A 139 -14.05 -13.05 4.85
CA SER A 139 -14.47 -11.66 4.97
C SER A 139 -13.35 -10.72 4.53
N GLU A 140 -13.65 -9.88 3.55
CA GLU A 140 -12.75 -8.82 3.07
C GLU A 140 -12.41 -7.81 4.20
N ASP A 141 -13.38 -7.49 5.05
CA ASP A 141 -13.18 -6.59 6.20
C ASP A 141 -12.25 -7.20 7.25
N LEU A 142 -12.36 -8.51 7.47
CA LEU A 142 -11.46 -9.23 8.36
C LEU A 142 -10.05 -9.33 7.78
N ALA A 143 -9.93 -9.60 6.46
CA ALA A 143 -8.66 -9.56 5.75
C ALA A 143 -7.97 -8.20 5.91
N TYR A 144 -8.73 -7.11 5.80
CA TYR A 144 -8.22 -5.76 6.01
C TYR A 144 -7.77 -5.53 7.46
N SER A 145 -8.54 -5.99 8.43
CA SER A 145 -8.16 -5.92 9.85
C SER A 145 -6.86 -6.68 10.13
N PHE A 146 -6.66 -7.85 9.49
CA PHE A 146 -5.40 -8.60 9.56
C PHE A 146 -4.24 -7.85 8.89
N PHE A 147 -4.50 -7.20 7.76
CA PHE A 147 -3.51 -6.36 7.08
C PHE A 147 -3.02 -5.22 7.99
N GLU A 148 -3.91 -4.54 8.70
CA GLU A 148 -3.51 -3.46 9.62
C GLU A 148 -2.75 -3.97 10.85
N THR A 149 -3.19 -5.10 11.42
CA THR A 149 -2.71 -5.58 12.74
C THR A 149 -1.45 -6.45 12.68
N LEU A 150 -1.28 -7.29 11.66
CA LEU A 150 -0.18 -8.27 11.61
C LEU A 150 1.13 -7.73 11.01
N ASN A 151 1.12 -6.55 10.42
CA ASN A 151 2.31 -5.90 9.85
C ASN A 151 3.35 -5.42 10.90
N THR A 152 3.36 -6.02 12.09
CA THR A 152 4.21 -5.68 13.24
C THR A 152 5.59 -6.32 13.20
N GLY A 153 5.78 -7.43 12.47
CA GLY A 153 7.07 -8.13 12.35
C GLY A 153 8.03 -7.59 11.27
N GLY A 154 7.58 -6.67 10.42
CA GLY A 154 8.31 -6.13 9.26
C GLY A 154 8.37 -4.59 9.21
N LYS A 155 8.54 -4.01 8.00
CA LYS A 155 8.44 -2.56 7.81
C LYS A 155 7.00 -2.13 8.05
N ARG A 156 6.74 -1.55 9.23
CA ARG A 156 5.41 -1.03 9.64
C ARG A 156 4.74 -0.28 8.49
N LEU A 157 3.44 -0.53 8.31
CA LEU A 157 2.62 0.22 7.37
C LEU A 157 2.63 1.70 7.75
N SER A 158 2.81 2.58 6.77
CA SER A 158 2.55 4.01 6.96
C SER A 158 1.04 4.28 6.90
N GLY A 159 0.60 5.44 7.39
CA GLY A 159 -0.79 5.87 7.20
C GLY A 159 -1.15 5.92 5.72
N THR A 160 -0.21 6.35 4.88
CA THR A 160 -0.35 6.31 3.41
C THR A 160 -0.57 4.90 2.84
N ASP A 161 0.07 3.85 3.37
CA ASP A 161 -0.18 2.49 2.89
C ASP A 161 -1.59 2.00 3.25
N ILE A 162 -2.07 2.36 4.45
CA ILE A 162 -3.43 2.04 4.92
C ILE A 162 -4.47 2.70 4.01
N LEU A 163 -4.27 3.98 3.70
CA LEU A 163 -5.15 4.72 2.78
C LEU A 163 -5.09 4.15 1.36
N LYS A 164 -3.89 3.84 0.85
CA LYS A 164 -3.74 3.16 -0.45
C LYS A 164 -4.61 1.91 -0.49
N ALA A 165 -4.48 1.05 0.52
CA ALA A 165 -5.22 -0.20 0.60
C ALA A 165 -6.74 0.05 0.65
N HIS A 166 -7.16 0.98 1.50
CA HIS A 166 -8.56 1.35 1.70
C HIS A 166 -9.23 1.84 0.41
N HIS A 167 -8.57 2.71 -0.35
CA HIS A 167 -9.17 3.29 -1.54
C HIS A 167 -9.08 2.36 -2.75
N LEU A 168 -7.95 1.69 -2.96
CA LEU A 168 -7.80 0.82 -4.12
C LEU A 168 -8.79 -0.36 -4.10
N ARG A 169 -9.08 -0.96 -2.94
CA ARG A 169 -10.07 -2.06 -2.84
C ARG A 169 -11.48 -1.66 -3.31
N SER A 170 -11.86 -0.38 -3.16
CA SER A 170 -13.19 0.09 -3.59
C SER A 170 -13.33 0.20 -5.13
N ILE A 171 -12.22 0.12 -5.87
CA ILE A 171 -12.19 0.17 -7.34
C ILE A 171 -12.44 -1.23 -7.91
N THR A 172 -13.60 -1.43 -8.52
CA THR A 172 -14.03 -2.76 -8.98
C THR A 172 -13.47 -3.17 -10.34
N LYS A 173 -13.06 -2.22 -11.18
CA LYS A 173 -12.54 -2.52 -12.52
C LYS A 173 -11.03 -2.70 -12.45
N ILE A 174 -10.55 -3.90 -12.81
CA ILE A 174 -9.14 -4.28 -12.76
C ILE A 174 -8.25 -3.31 -13.57
N ALA A 175 -8.67 -2.90 -14.77
CA ALA A 175 -7.90 -1.96 -15.58
C ALA A 175 -7.73 -0.58 -14.91
N GLU A 176 -8.77 -0.09 -14.22
CA GLU A 176 -8.70 1.16 -13.46
C GLU A 176 -7.87 0.98 -12.19
N LEU A 177 -8.05 -0.15 -11.48
CA LEU A 177 -7.28 -0.50 -10.28
C LEU A 177 -5.77 -0.46 -10.56
N ASN A 178 -5.31 -1.15 -11.61
CA ASN A 178 -3.90 -1.20 -11.99
C ASN A 178 -3.36 0.20 -12.33
N LYS A 179 -4.16 1.01 -13.04
CA LYS A 179 -3.81 2.39 -13.37
C LYS A 179 -3.64 3.25 -12.11
N TYR A 180 -4.58 3.15 -11.18
CA TYR A 180 -4.54 3.92 -9.93
C TYR A 180 -3.44 3.44 -8.99
N ALA A 181 -3.19 2.13 -8.92
CA ALA A 181 -2.08 1.55 -8.17
C ALA A 181 -0.73 2.05 -8.71
N SER A 182 -0.51 1.98 -10.04
CA SER A 182 0.72 2.50 -10.66
C SER A 182 0.90 4.00 -10.39
N ASN A 183 -0.15 4.80 -10.63
CA ASN A 183 -0.09 6.24 -10.39
C ASN A 183 0.20 6.58 -8.92
N TRP A 184 -0.29 5.78 -7.99
CA TRP A 184 0.02 5.94 -6.56
C TRP A 184 1.49 5.72 -6.25
N GLU A 185 2.08 4.66 -6.80
CA GLU A 185 3.49 4.36 -6.59
C GLU A 185 4.40 5.40 -7.26
N ASP A 186 4.06 5.83 -8.48
CA ASP A 186 4.83 6.85 -9.20
C ASP A 186 4.87 8.20 -8.46
N ASN A 187 3.78 8.52 -7.76
CA ASN A 187 3.62 9.76 -6.99
C ASN A 187 3.78 9.56 -5.48
N GLN A 188 4.35 8.43 -5.03
CA GLN A 188 4.46 8.11 -3.59
C GLN A 188 5.32 9.14 -2.83
N LYS A 189 6.22 9.83 -3.53
CA LYS A 189 7.04 10.91 -2.97
C LYS A 189 6.12 11.97 -2.34
N ASN A 190 6.42 12.34 -1.10
CA ASN A 190 5.72 13.38 -0.35
C ASN A 190 4.25 13.11 0.05
N LEU A 191 3.61 11.99 -0.35
CA LEU A 191 2.21 11.71 0.01
C LEU A 191 1.94 11.76 1.52
N GLU A 192 2.87 11.25 2.33
CA GLU A 192 2.76 11.28 3.79
C GLU A 192 2.74 12.71 4.33
N ALA A 193 3.60 13.58 3.78
CA ALA A 193 3.67 14.99 4.16
C ALA A 193 2.41 15.75 3.72
N VAL A 194 1.97 15.52 2.48
CA VAL A 194 0.76 16.12 1.91
C VAL A 194 -0.47 15.73 2.73
N ASN A 195 -0.61 14.44 3.06
CA ASN A 195 -1.71 13.97 3.91
C ASN A 195 -1.73 14.64 5.28
N LYS A 196 -0.57 14.78 5.94
CA LYS A 196 -0.48 15.49 7.23
C LYS A 196 -0.87 16.97 7.10
N LEU A 197 -0.47 17.63 6.03
CA LEU A 197 -0.86 19.02 5.75
C LEU A 197 -2.36 19.15 5.49
N LEU A 198 -2.95 18.23 4.73
CA LEU A 198 -4.39 18.21 4.45
C LEU A 198 -5.19 17.97 5.72
N ILE A 199 -4.77 17.06 6.60
CA ILE A 199 -5.40 16.88 7.93
C ILE A 199 -5.41 18.19 8.71
N LYS A 200 -4.26 18.86 8.80
CA LYS A 200 -4.18 20.17 9.49
C LYS A 200 -5.15 21.16 8.84
N ALA A 201 -5.09 21.31 7.52
CA ALA A 201 -5.90 22.26 6.78
C ALA A 201 -7.42 21.97 6.87
N ARG A 202 -7.82 20.70 7.00
CA ARG A 202 -9.23 20.28 7.15
C ARG A 202 -9.73 20.38 8.58
N ARG A 203 -8.89 20.10 9.59
CA ARG A 203 -9.27 20.09 11.02
C ARG A 203 -9.13 21.44 11.72
N ILE A 204 -8.42 22.42 11.14
CA ILE A 204 -8.35 23.79 11.67
C ILE A 204 -9.71 24.48 11.46
N ASP A 205 -10.68 24.16 12.30
CA ASP A 205 -12.00 24.79 12.30
C ASP A 205 -12.19 25.50 13.63
N TYR A 206 -12.33 26.83 13.58
CA TYR A 206 -12.50 27.66 14.77
C TYR A 206 -13.80 27.33 15.52
N LEU A 207 -14.84 26.90 14.79
CA LEU A 207 -16.15 26.60 15.37
C LEU A 207 -16.25 25.14 15.84
N LYS A 208 -15.48 24.23 15.23
CA LYS A 208 -15.48 22.79 15.56
C LYS A 208 -14.05 22.26 15.67
N PRO A 209 -13.31 22.61 16.74
CA PRO A 209 -11.93 22.18 16.90
C PRO A 209 -11.87 20.65 17.00
N LYS A 210 -11.12 20.02 16.10
CA LYS A 210 -10.77 18.60 16.17
C LYS A 210 -9.32 18.46 16.63
N ASN A 211 -9.01 17.36 17.31
CA ASN A 211 -7.64 17.06 17.70
C ASN A 211 -6.74 16.93 16.47
N ILE A 212 -5.60 17.62 16.47
CA ILE A 212 -4.57 17.52 15.44
C ILE A 212 -3.31 17.06 16.16
N PRO A 213 -2.75 15.89 15.81
CA PRO A 213 -1.51 15.44 16.40
C PRO A 213 -0.42 16.48 16.16
N ASP A 214 0.41 16.73 17.17
CA ASP A 214 1.51 17.68 17.02
C ASP A 214 2.67 17.05 16.21
N LYS A 215 3.76 17.80 16.05
CA LYS A 215 4.94 17.33 15.30
C LYS A 215 5.76 16.26 16.02
N PHE A 216 5.54 16.08 17.32
CA PHE A 216 6.21 15.09 18.18
C PHE A 216 5.35 13.85 18.43
N ALA A 217 4.06 13.91 18.06
CA ALA A 217 3.13 12.81 18.18
C ALA A 217 3.64 11.55 17.49
N GLY A 218 3.29 10.40 18.06
CA GLY A 218 3.71 9.11 17.54
C GLY A 218 3.18 8.90 16.12
N SER A 219 3.85 8.01 15.38
CA SER A 219 3.34 7.59 14.06
C SER A 219 1.93 6.99 14.15
N GLU A 220 1.57 6.40 15.29
CA GLU A 220 0.26 5.81 15.53
C GLU A 220 -0.85 6.85 15.68
N ASP A 221 -0.58 7.98 16.34
CA ASP A 221 -1.55 9.08 16.48
C ASP A 221 -1.89 9.67 15.11
N TRP A 222 -0.86 9.86 14.27
CA TRP A 222 -1.03 10.34 12.90
C TRP A 222 -1.81 9.35 12.04
N LYS A 223 -1.51 8.04 12.13
CA LYS A 223 -2.26 7.00 11.40
C LYS A 223 -3.72 6.99 11.79
N LYS A 224 -4.04 7.06 13.08
CA LYS A 224 -5.42 7.07 13.58
C LYS A 224 -6.20 8.22 12.96
N VAL A 225 -5.64 9.43 13.01
CA VAL A 225 -6.27 10.63 12.46
C VAL A 225 -6.42 10.58 10.94
N LEU A 226 -5.42 10.05 10.24
CA LEU A 226 -5.49 9.85 8.79
C LEU A 226 -6.60 8.87 8.40
N THR A 227 -6.66 7.73 9.08
CA THR A 227 -7.65 6.69 8.81
C THR A 227 -9.06 7.20 9.14
N GLU A 228 -9.22 7.89 10.26
CA GLU A 228 -10.48 8.51 10.65
C GLU A 228 -11.01 9.50 9.58
N ASP A 229 -10.21 10.46 9.13
CA ASP A 229 -10.68 11.54 8.23
C ASP A 229 -10.68 11.16 6.74
N PHE A 230 -9.84 10.22 6.32
CA PHE A 230 -9.66 9.87 4.91
C PHE A 230 -10.11 8.46 4.55
N ALA A 231 -10.49 7.62 5.50
CA ALA A 231 -11.01 6.28 5.21
C ALA A 231 -12.37 6.00 5.90
N GLU A 232 -12.51 6.31 7.19
CA GLU A 232 -13.70 5.97 7.96
C GLU A 232 -14.83 7.00 7.81
N ASN A 233 -14.52 8.30 7.95
CA ASN A 233 -15.50 9.39 7.93
C ASN A 233 -15.65 10.02 6.53
N ILE A 234 -15.77 9.18 5.51
CA ILE A 234 -15.98 9.62 4.12
C ILE A 234 -17.19 8.90 3.50
N GLY A 235 -17.70 9.43 2.41
CA GLY A 235 -18.81 8.81 1.69
C GLY A 235 -18.38 7.52 0.99
N LYS A 236 -19.32 6.59 0.85
CA LYS A 236 -19.12 5.29 0.17
C LYS A 236 -19.54 5.30 -1.30
N GLU A 237 -19.84 6.49 -1.82
CA GLU A 237 -20.26 6.63 -3.21
C GLU A 237 -19.07 6.44 -4.14
N LYS A 238 -19.24 5.70 -5.24
CA LYS A 238 -18.18 5.49 -6.24
C LYS A 238 -18.07 6.65 -7.24
N LEU A 239 -18.52 7.84 -6.85
CA LEU A 239 -18.52 9.04 -7.68
C LEU A 239 -17.30 9.90 -7.38
N ASP A 240 -16.68 10.40 -8.45
CA ASP A 240 -15.57 11.33 -8.32
C ASP A 240 -16.08 12.78 -8.37
N ILE A 241 -16.49 13.28 -7.20
CA ILE A 241 -17.08 14.60 -7.00
C ILE A 241 -16.06 15.58 -6.43
N GLY A 242 -16.17 16.85 -6.81
CA GLY A 242 -15.31 17.89 -6.27
C GLY A 242 -15.93 19.26 -6.43
N TYR A 243 -15.52 20.20 -5.58
CA TYR A 243 -15.92 21.59 -5.72
C TYR A 243 -15.01 22.30 -6.71
N SER A 244 -15.61 23.07 -7.60
CA SER A 244 -14.91 23.91 -8.57
C SER A 244 -15.42 25.35 -8.46
N LEU A 245 -14.52 26.31 -8.62
CA LEU A 245 -14.91 27.71 -8.71
C LEU A 245 -15.53 27.97 -10.08
N VAL A 246 -16.72 28.55 -10.07
CA VAL A 246 -17.46 28.93 -11.28
C VAL A 246 -17.67 30.42 -11.25
N GLU A 247 -17.20 31.10 -12.28
CA GLU A 247 -17.49 32.50 -12.57
C GLU A 247 -18.76 32.56 -13.43
N ILE A 248 -19.70 33.44 -13.04
CA ILE A 248 -20.99 33.60 -13.69
C ILE A 248 -21.08 35.03 -14.24
N GLU A 249 -21.11 35.17 -15.57
CA GLU A 249 -21.30 36.46 -16.26
C GLU A 249 -22.54 36.40 -17.15
N GLU A 250 -23.55 37.22 -16.85
CA GLU A 250 -24.73 37.54 -17.69
C GLU A 250 -25.43 36.35 -18.40
N ASN A 251 -25.33 35.13 -17.85
CA ASN A 251 -25.86 33.81 -18.30
C ASN A 251 -24.81 32.79 -18.81
N THR A 252 -23.52 33.12 -18.78
CA THR A 252 -22.43 32.18 -19.07
C THR A 252 -21.80 31.67 -17.77
N HIS A 253 -21.46 30.38 -17.74
CA HIS A 253 -20.77 29.74 -16.61
C HIS A 253 -19.38 29.33 -17.07
N ARG A 254 -18.34 29.85 -16.43
CA ARG A 254 -16.95 29.47 -16.69
C ARG A 254 -16.35 28.81 -15.47
N ILE A 255 -15.82 27.60 -15.63
CA ILE A 255 -15.06 26.93 -14.56
C ILE A 255 -13.65 27.53 -14.53
N VAL A 256 -13.23 28.08 -13.39
CA VAL A 256 -12.02 28.90 -13.26
C VAL A 256 -10.85 28.16 -12.58
N SER A 257 -11.13 27.13 -11.77
CA SER A 257 -10.11 26.49 -10.92
C SER A 257 -10.10 24.96 -10.97
N ASP A 258 -9.08 24.38 -10.31
CA ASP A 258 -8.94 22.94 -10.11
C ASP A 258 -10.22 22.28 -9.56
N LYS A 259 -10.40 21.02 -9.95
CA LYS A 259 -11.56 20.18 -9.63
C LYS A 259 -11.75 19.94 -8.12
N TYR A 260 -10.73 20.20 -7.29
CA TYR A 260 -10.71 19.79 -5.89
C TYR A 260 -10.42 20.93 -4.93
N SER A 261 -11.26 21.03 -3.89
CA SER A 261 -11.10 22.00 -2.79
C SER A 261 -10.68 21.30 -1.50
N ILE A 262 -9.84 21.95 -0.69
CA ILE A 262 -9.26 21.35 0.54
C ILE A 262 -10.33 20.73 1.45
N ARG A 263 -11.49 21.38 1.63
CA ARG A 263 -12.56 20.98 2.57
C ARG A 263 -13.77 20.31 1.91
N GLN A 264 -13.65 19.88 0.66
CA GLN A 264 -14.77 19.19 0.01
C GLN A 264 -15.11 17.86 0.72
N PRO A 265 -16.36 17.37 0.59
CA PRO A 265 -16.72 16.00 0.91
C PRO A 265 -15.83 15.03 0.14
N LEU A 266 -15.43 13.95 0.81
CA LEU A 266 -14.61 12.91 0.20
C LEU A 266 -15.41 11.63 0.08
N ASN A 267 -15.14 10.89 -0.99
CA ASN A 267 -15.65 9.56 -1.23
C ASN A 267 -14.50 8.55 -1.34
N GLU A 268 -14.79 7.28 -1.04
CA GLU A 268 -13.81 6.21 -1.16
C GLU A 268 -13.37 5.99 -2.63
N GLY A 269 -12.23 5.31 -2.79
CA GLY A 269 -11.69 5.01 -4.11
C GLY A 269 -11.16 6.20 -4.88
N LYS A 270 -11.55 6.26 -6.16
CA LYS A 270 -11.00 7.20 -7.14
C LYS A 270 -11.08 8.66 -6.69
N ASN A 271 -12.10 9.02 -5.90
CA ASN A 271 -12.29 10.39 -5.48
C ASN A 271 -11.17 10.88 -4.56
N TYR A 272 -10.97 10.19 -3.43
CA TYR A 272 -9.85 10.51 -2.56
C TYR A 272 -8.50 10.38 -3.27
N ILE A 273 -8.30 9.34 -4.09
CA ILE A 273 -7.02 9.18 -4.81
C ILE A 273 -6.78 10.39 -5.72
N ASN A 274 -7.75 10.81 -6.53
CA ASN A 274 -7.59 11.98 -7.39
C ASN A 274 -7.39 13.27 -6.58
N TYR A 275 -8.13 13.43 -5.48
CA TYR A 275 -7.97 14.54 -4.54
C TYR A 275 -6.53 14.62 -4.01
N LEU A 276 -6.02 13.52 -3.45
CA LEU A 276 -4.66 13.46 -2.92
C LEU A 276 -3.62 13.73 -4.01
N MET A 277 -3.80 13.19 -5.21
CA MET A 277 -2.88 13.39 -6.33
C MET A 277 -2.84 14.84 -6.78
N SER A 278 -3.98 15.54 -6.82
CA SER A 278 -4.04 16.96 -7.14
C SER A 278 -3.21 17.80 -6.14
N PHE A 279 -3.38 17.56 -4.84
CA PHE A 279 -2.60 18.27 -3.82
C PHE A 279 -1.13 17.85 -3.77
N SER A 280 -0.83 16.59 -4.08
CA SER A 280 0.56 16.12 -4.20
C SER A 280 1.29 16.79 -5.36
N ASN A 281 0.62 16.89 -6.52
CA ASN A 281 1.16 17.60 -7.68
C ASN A 281 1.42 19.07 -7.35
N ALA A 282 0.44 19.75 -6.74
CA ALA A 282 0.62 21.14 -6.30
C ALA A 282 1.81 21.27 -5.33
N TYR A 283 1.90 20.39 -4.32
CA TYR A 283 3.00 20.38 -3.36
C TYR A 283 4.36 20.21 -4.06
N ASN A 284 4.48 19.26 -4.98
CA ASN A 284 5.73 19.02 -5.69
C ASN A 284 6.10 20.20 -6.61
N THR A 285 5.13 20.79 -7.31
CA THR A 285 5.35 22.01 -8.10
C THR A 285 5.83 23.19 -7.25
N ILE A 286 5.30 23.30 -6.03
CA ILE A 286 5.60 24.41 -5.11
C ILE A 286 6.96 24.23 -4.42
N PHE A 287 7.25 23.04 -3.89
CA PHE A 287 8.37 22.83 -2.98
C PHE A 287 9.56 22.08 -3.58
N GLU A 288 9.39 21.36 -4.69
CA GLU A 288 10.44 20.51 -5.29
C GLU A 288 11.03 21.11 -6.59
N THR A 289 10.48 22.21 -7.12
CA THR A 289 11.14 22.89 -8.24
C THR A 289 12.41 23.59 -7.77
N ASN A 290 13.54 23.31 -8.44
CA ASN A 290 14.88 23.83 -8.14
C ASN A 290 15.02 25.38 -8.22
N ASN A 291 13.97 26.12 -8.53
CA ASN A 291 13.99 27.56 -8.77
C ASN A 291 13.27 28.32 -7.63
N ARG A 292 13.74 28.11 -6.40
CA ARG A 292 13.12 28.65 -5.17
C ARG A 292 13.29 30.17 -5.00
N GLU A 293 14.21 30.81 -5.72
CA GLU A 293 14.51 32.24 -5.55
C GLU A 293 13.32 33.17 -5.85
N ASP A 294 12.32 32.69 -6.59
CA ASP A 294 11.17 33.51 -7.00
C ASP A 294 9.82 32.86 -6.63
N PHE A 295 9.83 31.88 -5.72
CA PHE A 295 8.65 31.07 -5.44
C PHE A 295 7.58 31.84 -4.64
N TYR A 296 7.97 32.59 -3.61
CA TYR A 296 7.03 33.35 -2.78
C TYR A 296 6.37 34.48 -3.58
N SER A 297 7.15 35.19 -4.41
CA SER A 297 6.67 36.24 -5.31
C SER A 297 5.71 35.68 -6.38
N LYS A 298 6.07 34.56 -7.02
CA LYS A 298 5.19 33.88 -7.98
C LYS A 298 3.93 33.29 -7.35
N PHE A 299 4.02 32.76 -6.13
CA PHE A 299 2.87 32.22 -5.40
C PHE A 299 1.87 33.34 -5.06
N ASN A 300 2.35 34.46 -4.51
CA ASN A 300 1.50 35.63 -4.27
C ASN A 300 0.88 36.14 -5.58
N ASN A 301 1.68 36.36 -6.62
CA ASN A 301 1.19 36.92 -7.88
C ASN A 301 0.22 35.98 -8.65
N LYS A 302 0.33 34.66 -8.47
CA LYS A 302 -0.54 33.69 -9.18
C LYS A 302 -1.74 33.21 -8.36
N MET A 303 -1.61 33.07 -7.04
CA MET A 303 -2.62 32.45 -6.19
C MET A 303 -3.35 33.47 -5.31
N ILE A 304 -2.72 34.61 -4.99
CA ILE A 304 -3.29 35.65 -4.13
C ILE A 304 -3.78 36.82 -5.00
N ASP A 305 -2.98 37.31 -5.95
CA ASP A 305 -3.30 38.48 -6.79
C ASP A 305 -4.27 38.19 -7.96
N GLN A 306 -4.72 36.95 -8.16
CA GLN A 306 -5.86 36.69 -9.07
C GLN A 306 -7.22 36.77 -8.38
N ILE A 307 -7.23 37.01 -7.07
CA ILE A 307 -8.44 37.32 -6.30
C ILE A 307 -8.24 38.72 -5.73
N ASP A 308 -8.40 39.74 -6.57
CA ASP A 308 -8.44 41.12 -6.08
C ASP A 308 -9.55 41.27 -5.05
N GLY A 309 -9.20 41.72 -3.84
CA GLY A 309 -10.17 42.30 -2.92
C GLY A 309 -9.90 42.16 -1.41
N THR A 310 -8.74 42.60 -0.90
CA THR A 310 -8.49 43.42 0.33
C THR A 310 -7.09 43.26 0.89
#